data_AF-A0AAU6VJG4-F1
#
_entry.id   AF-A0AAU6VJG4-F1
#
_cell.length_a   1.000
_cell.length_b   1.000
_cell.length_c   1.000
_cell.angle_alpha   90.00
_cell.angle_beta   90.00
_cell.angle_gamma   90.00
#
_symmetry.space_group_name_H-M   'P 1'
#
loop_
_entity.id
_entity.type
_entity.pdbx_description
1 polymer ?
#
loop_
_entity_poly.entity_id
_entity_poly.type
_entity_poly.pdbx_seq_one_letter_code
_entity_poly.pdbx_strand_id
1 'polypeptide(L)'
;MRTGVTTRSRWSETENLFLAKHAQEMSSDEIAEKLGRTKQAVNSKAEKLGVSLRKHGEKHHLAKVSNHDVELCRQLHDEGVTPCEIAEKMELGYTYVQWILNYRIRRNG
;
A
#
# COMPACT_ATOMS: atom_id res chain seq x y z
N MET A 1 -9.74 26.31 8.21
CA MET A 1 -8.94 26.19 9.45
C MET A 1 -8.19 24.88 9.38
N ARG A 2 -6.85 24.87 9.31
CA ARG A 2 -6.04 23.64 9.46
C ARG A 2 -5.31 23.76 10.78
N THR A 3 -5.80 23.05 11.79
CA THR A 3 -5.25 23.04 13.13
C THR A 3 -3.85 22.45 13.10
N GLY A 4 -2.89 23.15 13.71
CA GLY A 4 -1.53 22.69 13.86
C GLY A 4 -1.49 21.44 14.72
N VAL A 5 -1.00 20.33 14.16
CA VAL A 5 -0.64 19.16 14.95
C VAL A 5 0.89 19.01 14.94
N THR A 6 1.41 18.91 16.16
CA THR A 6 2.81 18.96 16.54
C THR A 6 3.60 17.77 16.00
N THR A 7 4.75 18.07 15.41
CA THR A 7 5.52 17.22 14.49
C THR A 7 6.37 16.12 15.14
N ARG A 8 6.14 15.73 16.40
CA ARG A 8 7.01 14.76 17.11
C ARG A 8 6.33 13.81 18.12
N SER A 9 5.01 13.64 18.09
CA SER A 9 4.36 12.70 19.03
C SER A 9 4.75 11.24 18.75
N ARG A 10 5.00 10.45 19.80
CA ARG A 10 5.24 9.00 19.69
C ARG A 10 4.03 8.32 19.04
N TRP A 11 4.29 7.30 18.24
CA TRP A 11 3.22 6.47 17.66
C TRP A 11 2.78 5.44 18.70
N SER A 12 1.50 5.42 19.01
CA SER A 12 0.88 4.39 19.86
C SER A 12 0.67 3.08 19.09
N GLU A 13 0.52 1.98 19.83
CA GLU A 13 0.21 0.67 19.25
C GLU A 13 -1.11 0.70 18.46
N THR A 14 -2.11 1.41 18.97
CA THR A 14 -3.41 1.59 18.30
C THR A 14 -3.29 2.36 16.99
N GLU A 15 -2.47 3.41 16.93
CA GLU A 15 -2.18 4.12 15.67
C GLU A 15 -1.44 3.23 14.67
N ASN A 16 -0.50 2.38 15.14
CA ASN A 16 0.22 1.43 14.28
C ASN A 16 -0.74 0.39 13.68
N LEU A 17 -1.61 -0.20 14.51
CA LEU A 17 -2.60 -1.17 14.09
C LEU A 17 -3.62 -0.55 13.13
N PHE A 18 -4.07 0.68 13.41
CA PHE A 18 -4.97 1.41 12.51
C PHE A 18 -4.34 1.64 11.14
N LEU A 19 -3.09 2.11 11.11
CA LEU A 19 -2.35 2.32 9.86
C LEU A 19 -2.19 1.01 9.09
N ALA A 20 -1.77 -0.07 9.76
CA ALA A 20 -1.57 -1.37 9.13
C ALA A 20 -2.88 -1.95 8.55
N LYS A 21 -3.99 -1.82 9.27
CA LYS A 21 -5.31 -2.31 8.85
C LYS A 21 -5.86 -1.54 7.65
N HIS A 22 -5.74 -0.22 7.64
CA HIS A 22 -6.40 0.63 6.65
C HIS A 22 -5.51 1.08 5.49
N ALA A 23 -4.22 0.72 5.50
CA ALA A 23 -3.27 1.07 4.43
C ALA A 23 -3.66 0.62 3.02
N GLN A 24 -4.55 -0.37 2.89
CA GLN A 24 -5.03 -0.91 1.61
C GLN A 24 -6.43 -0.39 1.21
N GLU A 25 -7.04 0.45 2.03
CA GLU A 25 -8.38 0.99 1.82
C GLU A 25 -8.32 2.51 1.70
N MET A 26 -7.57 3.13 2.61
CA MET A 26 -7.46 4.56 2.78
C MET A 26 -6.12 5.06 2.24
N SER A 27 -6.13 6.25 1.67
CA SER A 27 -4.93 6.96 1.25
C SER A 27 -4.17 7.49 2.48
N SER A 28 -2.90 7.82 2.28
CA SER A 28 -2.09 8.49 3.29
C SER A 28 -2.74 9.78 3.82
N ASP A 29 -3.52 10.48 3.00
CA ASP A 29 -4.23 11.70 3.39
C ASP A 29 -5.44 11.38 4.27
N GLU A 30 -6.25 10.40 3.89
CA GLU A 30 -7.41 9.96 4.69
C GLU A 30 -6.98 9.40 6.06
N ILE A 31 -5.89 8.62 6.09
CA ILE A 31 -5.32 8.10 7.34
C ILE A 31 -4.76 9.26 8.19
N ALA A 32 -4.10 10.23 7.56
CA ALA A 32 -3.60 11.42 8.24
C ALA A 32 -4.72 12.22 8.90
N GLU A 33 -5.84 12.43 8.21
CA GLU A 33 -7.01 13.10 8.77
C GLU A 33 -7.60 12.34 9.95
N LYS A 34 -7.74 11.01 9.84
CA LYS A 34 -8.29 10.17 10.93
C LYS A 34 -7.40 10.13 12.17
N LEU A 35 -6.08 10.13 11.98
CA LEU A 35 -5.11 10.09 13.07
C LEU A 35 -4.71 11.49 13.58
N GLY A 36 -5.19 12.55 12.94
CA GLY A 36 -4.74 13.92 13.20
C GLY A 36 -3.25 14.12 12.92
N ARG A 37 -2.66 13.34 12.01
CA ARG A 37 -1.22 13.39 11.66
C ARG A 37 -1.03 14.10 10.33
N THR A 38 0.21 14.37 9.96
CA THR A 38 0.53 14.81 8.59
C THR A 38 0.69 13.58 7.68
N LYS A 39 0.33 13.74 6.39
CA LYS A 39 0.60 12.75 5.34
C LYS A 39 2.04 12.23 5.37
N GLN A 40 2.99 13.14 5.59
CA GLN A 40 4.42 12.84 5.64
C GLN A 40 4.79 11.94 6.83
N ALA A 41 4.18 12.18 8.00
CA ALA A 41 4.38 11.35 9.18
C ALA A 41 3.78 9.94 8.98
N VAL A 42 2.60 9.86 8.36
CA VAL A 42 1.94 8.60 8.01
C VAL A 42 2.81 7.79 7.04
N ASN A 43 3.31 8.41 5.96
CA ASN A 43 4.20 7.74 5.00
C ASN A 43 5.48 7.23 5.66
N SER A 44 6.14 8.08 6.46
CA SER A 44 7.38 7.71 7.16
C SER A 44 7.17 6.56 8.14
N LYS A 45 5.99 6.50 8.78
CA LYS A 45 5.66 5.42 9.70
C LYS A 45 5.29 4.14 8.96
N ALA A 46 4.51 4.24 7.89
CA ALA A 46 4.16 3.11 7.05
C ALA A 46 5.41 2.41 6.51
N GLU A 47 6.38 3.19 6.02
CA GLU A 47 7.68 2.68 5.58
C GLU A 47 8.42 1.95 6.70
N LYS A 48 8.48 2.52 7.91
CA LYS A 48 9.08 1.86 9.09
C LYS A 48 8.36 0.61 9.55
N LEU A 49 7.07 0.47 9.23
CA LEU A 49 6.26 -0.71 9.54
C LEU A 49 6.25 -1.73 8.38
N GLY A 50 6.95 -1.46 7.27
CA GLY A 50 6.90 -2.32 6.07
C GLY A 50 5.54 -2.30 5.35
N VAL A 51 4.70 -1.31 5.65
CA VAL A 51 3.33 -1.20 5.12
C VAL A 51 3.32 -0.27 3.90
N SER A 52 2.85 -0.76 2.75
CA SER A 52 2.65 0.09 1.58
C SER A 52 1.26 0.74 1.59
N LEU A 53 1.24 2.06 1.37
CA LEU A 53 0.03 2.88 1.22
C LEU A 53 -0.40 3.09 -0.25
N ARG A 54 0.27 2.41 -1.20
CA ARG A 54 -0.11 2.48 -2.61
C ARG A 54 -1.42 1.72 -2.83
N LYS A 55 -2.39 2.39 -3.45
CA LYS A 55 -3.63 1.78 -3.92
C LYS A 55 -3.38 1.11 -5.27
N HIS A 56 -3.84 -0.13 -5.41
CA HIS A 56 -3.84 -0.91 -6.65
C HIS A 56 -5.27 -1.36 -6.93
N GLY A 57 -5.53 -1.86 -8.14
CA GLY A 57 -6.86 -2.37 -8.51
C GLY A 57 -7.92 -1.27 -8.63
N GLU A 58 -9.20 -1.64 -8.48
CA GLU A 58 -10.38 -0.75 -8.50
C GLU A 58 -10.30 0.43 -7.53
N LYS A 59 -9.43 0.33 -6.52
CA LYS A 59 -9.19 1.39 -5.53
C LYS A 59 -8.29 2.51 -6.06
N HIS A 60 -7.70 2.35 -7.24
CA HIS A 60 -6.94 3.39 -7.93
C HIS A 60 -7.85 4.16 -8.90
N HIS A 61 -7.84 5.49 -8.86
CA HIS A 61 -8.66 6.32 -9.76
C HIS A 61 -8.43 6.10 -11.27
N LEU A 62 -7.30 5.49 -11.65
CA LEU A 62 -6.98 5.06 -13.01
C LEU A 62 -6.95 3.53 -13.14
N ALA A 63 -7.77 2.81 -12.36
CA ALA A 63 -7.79 1.36 -12.32
C ALA A 63 -7.99 0.78 -13.73
N LYS A 64 -6.97 0.07 -14.22
CA LYS A 64 -7.07 -0.76 -15.44
C LYS A 64 -7.28 -2.24 -15.11
N VAL A 65 -7.22 -2.59 -13.83
CA VAL A 65 -7.08 -3.96 -13.32
C VAL A 65 -7.98 -4.08 -12.10
N SER A 66 -8.68 -5.21 -11.94
CA SER A 66 -9.60 -5.42 -10.81
C SER A 66 -8.84 -5.74 -9.52
N ASN A 67 -9.51 -5.66 -8.37
CA ASN A 67 -8.90 -6.12 -7.10
C ASN A 67 -8.61 -7.64 -7.15
N HIS A 68 -9.44 -8.39 -7.87
CA HIS A 68 -9.26 -9.82 -8.09
C HIS A 68 -7.99 -10.12 -8.90
N ASP A 69 -7.74 -9.38 -9.99
CA ASP A 69 -6.56 -9.56 -10.83
C ASP A 69 -5.26 -9.20 -10.09
N VAL A 70 -5.31 -8.20 -9.21
CA VAL A 70 -4.19 -7.86 -8.31
C VAL A 70 -3.88 -9.02 -7.38
N GLU A 71 -4.89 -9.69 -6.83
CA GLU A 71 -4.70 -10.84 -5.95
C GLU A 71 -4.20 -12.07 -6.71
N LEU A 72 -4.70 -12.29 -7.93
CA LEU A 72 -4.20 -13.34 -8.81
C LEU A 72 -2.71 -13.15 -9.16
N CYS A 73 -2.28 -11.92 -9.45
CA CYS A 73 -0.86 -11.62 -9.66
C CYS A 73 0.00 -11.98 -8.44
N ARG A 74 -0.51 -11.78 -7.22
CA ARG A 74 0.20 -12.11 -5.99
C ARG A 74 0.29 -13.61 -5.78
N GLN A 75 -0.82 -14.33 -5.98
CA GLN A 75 -0.87 -15.79 -5.87
C GLN A 75 0.08 -16.47 -6.85
N LEU A 76 0.12 -16.03 -8.11
CA LEU A 76 1.08 -16.55 -9.09
C LEU A 76 2.53 -16.38 -8.63
N HIS A 77 2.85 -15.24 -8.02
CA HIS A 77 4.18 -15.02 -7.45
C HIS A 77 4.44 -15.86 -6.18
N ASP A 78 3.42 -16.15 -5.37
CA ASP A 78 3.49 -17.12 -4.26
C ASP A 78 3.84 -18.53 -4.75
N GLU A 79 3.33 -18.91 -5.92
CA GLU A 79 3.61 -20.19 -6.58
C GLU A 79 4.97 -20.22 -7.30
N GLY A 80 5.73 -19.12 -7.26
CA GLY A 80 7.07 -19.02 -7.86
C GLY A 80 7.09 -18.57 -9.32
N VAL A 81 5.95 -18.15 -9.87
CA VAL A 81 5.89 -17.55 -11.20
C VAL A 81 6.61 -16.20 -11.18
N THR A 82 7.47 -15.95 -12.17
CA THR A 82 8.28 -14.74 -12.19
C THR A 82 7.43 -13.50 -12.53
N PRO A 83 7.82 -12.29 -12.08
CA PRO A 83 7.12 -11.05 -12.44
C PRO A 83 6.97 -10.83 -13.96
N CYS A 84 7.92 -11.34 -14.74
CA CYS A 84 7.88 -11.28 -16.21
C CYS A 84 6.78 -12.15 -16.78
N GLU A 85 6.71 -13.42 -16.35
CA GLU A 85 5.67 -14.35 -16.77
C GLU A 85 4.28 -13.92 -16.30
N ILE A 86 4.16 -13.31 -15.11
CA ILE A 86 2.90 -12.74 -14.63
C ILE A 86 2.45 -11.59 -15.54
N ALA A 87 3.38 -10.71 -15.95
CA ALA A 87 3.07 -9.62 -16.86
C ALA A 87 2.53 -10.12 -18.20
N GLU A 88 3.14 -11.16 -18.76
CA GLU A 88 2.67 -11.80 -20.00
C GLU A 88 1.30 -12.47 -19.80
N LYS A 89 1.15 -13.30 -18.76
CA LYS A 89 -0.09 -14.05 -18.49
C LYS A 89 -1.30 -13.16 -18.18
N MET A 90 -1.06 -12.03 -17.55
CA MET A 90 -2.10 -11.07 -17.15
C MET A 90 -2.29 -9.94 -18.16
N GLU A 91 -1.50 -9.93 -19.24
CA GLU A 91 -1.47 -8.85 -20.24
C GLU A 91 -1.24 -7.46 -19.62
N LEU A 92 -0.38 -7.40 -18.60
CA LEU A 92 -0.05 -6.19 -17.84
C LEU A 92 1.37 -5.72 -18.15
N GLY A 93 1.64 -4.44 -17.94
CA GLY A 93 3.01 -3.93 -18.01
C GLY A 93 3.87 -4.48 -16.88
N TYR A 94 5.10 -4.93 -17.19
CA TYR A 94 6.06 -5.44 -16.21
C TYR A 94 6.25 -4.51 -14.99
N THR A 95 6.40 -3.20 -15.22
CA THR A 95 6.53 -2.20 -14.15
C THR A 95 5.31 -2.17 -13.23
N TYR A 96 4.11 -2.38 -13.77
CA TYR A 96 2.87 -2.43 -12.99
C TYR A 96 2.81 -3.68 -12.13
N VAL A 97 3.18 -4.84 -12.68
CA VAL A 97 3.32 -6.09 -11.93
C VAL A 97 4.35 -5.96 -10.82
N GLN A 98 5.52 -5.37 -11.09
CA GLN A 98 6.49 -5.06 -10.04
C GLN A 98 5.90 -4.16 -8.94
N TRP A 99 5.05 -3.19 -9.27
CA TRP A 99 4.41 -2.37 -8.24
C TRP A 99 3.41 -3.17 -7.40
N ILE A 100 2.64 -4.07 -8.01
CA ILE A 100 1.74 -4.99 -7.30
C ILE A 100 2.54 -5.90 -6.34
N LEU A 101 3.66 -6.45 -6.81
CA LEU A 101 4.48 -7.41 -6.06
C LEU A 101 5.38 -6.77 -5.01
N ASN A 102 5.85 -5.52 -5.22
CA ASN A 102 6.62 -4.75 -4.24
C ASN A 102 5.87 -4.53 -2.91
N TYR A 103 4.57 -4.81 -2.86
CA TYR A 103 3.81 -4.92 -1.62
C TYR A 103 4.30 -6.08 -0.72
N ARG A 104 4.52 -7.27 -1.29
CA ARG A 104 4.86 -8.49 -0.55
C ARG A 104 6.32 -8.52 -0.11
N ILE A 105 7.24 -8.05 -0.96
CA ILE A 105 8.68 -7.99 -0.66
C ILE A 105 8.97 -7.09 0.56
N ARG A 106 8.26 -5.97 0.71
CA ARG A 106 8.40 -5.07 1.87
C ARG A 106 7.80 -5.60 3.17
N ARG A 107 6.96 -6.63 3.10
CA ARG A 107 6.33 -7.27 4.27
C ARG A 107 7.22 -8.33 4.91
N ASN A 108 8.24 -8.81 4.18
CA ASN A 108 9.23 -9.82 4.62
C ASN A 108 10.65 -9.25 4.76
N GLY A 109 10.81 -7.93 4.92
CA GLY A 109 12.08 -7.28 5.26
C GLY A 109 12.28 -7.17 6.76
#